data_AF-A0A3S2UHF3-F1
#
_entry.id   AF-A0A3S2UHF3-F1
#
_cell.length_a   1.000
_cell.length_b   1.000
_cell.length_c   1.000
_cell.angle_alpha   90.00
_cell.angle_beta   90.00
_cell.angle_gamma   90.00
#
_symmetry.space_group_name_H-M   'P 1'
#
loop_
_entity.id
_entity.type
_entity.pdbx_description
1 polymer ?
#
loop_
_entity_poly.entity_id
_entity_poly.type
_entity_poly.pdbx_seq_one_letter_code
_entity_poly.pdbx_strand_id
1 'polypeptide(L)'
;MQLIQTSILLVATAALTACASSPTYTGGRSWDDGWRQGVVESVNDALKWNQSVSCSRVAAPGDKFVVVAYRASNKPRWKFIPMSPKDAPAPKSKVLINANTCELVLNA
;
A
#
# COMPACT_ATOMS: atom_id res chain seq x y z
N MET A 1 37.76 22.47 54.70
CA MET A 1 37.39 23.49 53.69
C MET A 1 36.89 22.76 52.46
N GLN A 2 35.59 22.87 52.17
CA GLN A 2 34.96 22.40 50.94
C GLN A 2 35.45 23.24 49.76
N LEU A 3 35.55 22.65 48.57
CA LEU A 3 35.21 23.32 47.31
C LEU A 3 34.64 22.26 46.36
N ILE A 4 33.33 22.33 46.21
CA ILE A 4 32.51 21.63 45.23
C ILE A 4 32.64 22.42 43.92
N GLN A 5 32.96 21.77 42.80
CA GLN A 5 32.81 22.40 41.48
C GLN A 5 32.32 21.40 40.42
N THR A 6 31.00 21.39 40.31
CA THR A 6 30.14 21.26 39.11
C THR A 6 30.72 20.73 37.79
N SER A 7 30.14 19.59 37.38
CA SER A 7 29.37 19.39 36.14
C SER A 7 30.05 19.62 34.79
N ILE A 8 30.29 18.51 34.07
CA ILE A 8 30.11 18.49 32.62
C ILE A 8 29.29 17.24 32.27
N LEU A 9 27.99 17.44 32.04
CA LEU A 9 27.14 16.51 31.31
C LEU A 9 27.62 16.47 29.85
N LEU A 10 28.22 15.37 29.40
CA LEU A 10 28.20 15.01 27.98
C LEU A 10 26.95 14.16 27.74
N VAL A 11 25.83 14.81 27.44
CA VAL A 11 24.68 14.11 26.86
C VAL A 11 25.05 13.81 25.41
N ALA A 12 25.32 12.54 25.14
CA ALA A 12 25.49 12.02 23.80
C ALA A 12 24.26 12.36 22.95
N THR A 13 24.45 13.22 21.95
CA THR A 13 23.51 13.41 20.85
C THR A 13 23.51 12.14 19.99
N ALA A 14 22.79 11.12 20.46
CA ALA A 14 22.46 9.96 19.66
C ALA A 14 21.61 10.42 18.47
N ALA A 15 22.19 10.26 17.28
CA ALA A 15 21.57 10.56 16.01
C ALA A 15 20.17 9.93 15.92
N LEU A 16 19.13 10.78 15.88
CA LEU A 16 17.81 10.40 15.38
C LEU A 16 17.86 10.27 13.85
N THR A 17 18.76 9.44 13.32
CA THR A 17 18.62 8.87 11.97
C THR A 17 17.87 7.56 12.11
N ALA A 18 16.67 7.63 12.68
CA ALA A 18 15.74 6.51 12.70
C ALA A 18 15.15 6.38 11.30
N CYS A 19 15.83 5.57 10.48
CA CYS A 19 15.38 4.88 9.28
C CYS A 19 13.96 5.26 8.80
N ALA A 20 13.86 6.26 7.94
CA ALA A 20 12.77 6.30 6.97
C ALA A 20 13.09 5.28 5.86
N SER A 21 13.17 3.99 6.21
CA SER A 21 13.17 2.92 5.23
C SER A 21 11.74 2.80 4.72
N SER A 22 11.36 3.65 3.77
CA SER A 22 10.14 3.41 3.00
C SER A 22 10.27 2.01 2.41
N PRO A 23 9.31 1.10 2.63
CA PRO A 23 9.43 -0.26 2.15
C PRO A 23 9.49 -0.21 0.63
N THR A 24 10.67 -0.49 0.07
CA THR A 24 10.85 -0.71 -1.35
C THR A 24 10.32 -2.10 -1.66
N TYR A 25 9.15 -2.18 -2.28
CA TYR A 25 8.63 -3.44 -2.79
C TYR A 25 9.41 -3.85 -4.06
N THR A 26 9.45 -5.16 -4.34
CA THR A 26 10.27 -5.75 -5.39
C THR A 26 10.12 -5.02 -6.74
N GLY A 27 11.26 -4.72 -7.38
CA GLY A 27 11.30 -4.08 -8.71
C GLY A 27 11.01 -2.57 -8.71
N GLY A 28 11.43 -1.82 -7.69
CA GLY A 28 11.36 -0.35 -7.70
C GLY A 28 10.00 0.24 -7.34
N ARG A 29 9.13 -0.54 -6.68
CA ARG A 29 7.80 -0.10 -6.27
C ARG A 29 7.87 0.43 -4.85
N SER A 30 8.11 1.73 -4.65
CA SER A 30 8.21 2.28 -3.29
C SER A 30 6.85 2.65 -2.70
N TRP A 31 6.81 2.79 -1.37
CA TRP A 31 5.63 3.33 -0.69
C TRP A 31 5.27 4.76 -1.15
N ASP A 32 6.28 5.59 -1.42
CA ASP A 32 6.11 6.99 -1.77
C ASP A 32 5.50 7.15 -3.18
N ASP A 33 5.76 6.18 -4.06
CA ASP A 33 5.12 6.09 -5.38
C ASP A 33 3.66 5.58 -5.32
N GLY A 34 3.15 5.34 -4.11
CA GLY A 34 1.78 4.91 -3.85
C GLY A 34 1.57 3.40 -3.75
N TRP A 35 2.63 2.57 -3.81
CA TRP A 35 2.46 1.12 -3.75
C TRP A 35 2.10 0.62 -2.34
N ARG A 36 1.15 -0.32 -2.27
CA ARG A 36 0.66 -0.93 -1.04
C ARG A 36 0.57 -2.43 -1.24
N GLN A 37 0.94 -3.20 -0.20
CA GLN A 37 0.60 -4.61 -0.15
C GLN A 37 -0.90 -4.77 0.08
N GLY A 38 -1.50 -5.69 -0.68
CA GLY A 38 -2.89 -6.04 -0.58
C GLY A 38 -3.14 -7.51 -0.85
N VAL A 39 -4.40 -7.90 -0.67
CA VAL A 39 -4.89 -9.24 -0.97
C VAL A 39 -6.15 -9.11 -1.80
N VAL A 40 -6.26 -9.91 -2.85
CA VAL A 40 -7.51 -9.99 -3.62
C VAL A 40 -8.58 -10.62 -2.76
N GLU A 41 -9.62 -9.86 -2.43
CA GLU A 41 -10.72 -10.31 -1.60
C GLU A 41 -11.76 -11.07 -2.43
N SER A 42 -12.11 -10.52 -3.60
CA SER A 42 -13.09 -11.10 -4.53
C SER A 42 -12.87 -10.60 -5.95
N VAL A 43 -13.48 -11.31 -6.91
CA VAL A 43 -13.58 -10.91 -8.32
C VAL A 43 -15.06 -10.98 -8.69
N ASN A 44 -15.64 -9.84 -9.05
CA ASN A 44 -17.10 -9.70 -9.23
C ASN A 44 -17.45 -9.28 -10.65
N ASP A 45 -18.63 -9.68 -11.12
CA ASP A 45 -19.17 -9.27 -12.42
C ASP A 45 -19.65 -7.81 -12.43
N ALA A 46 -20.08 -7.31 -11.28
CA ALA A 46 -20.60 -5.96 -11.12
C ALA A 46 -20.23 -5.38 -9.75
N LEU A 47 -20.18 -4.05 -9.69
CA LEU A 47 -20.09 -3.31 -8.45
C LEU A 47 -21.46 -3.17 -7.77
N LYS A 48 -21.46 -3.10 -6.44
CA LYS A 48 -22.66 -2.73 -5.68
C LYS A 48 -22.99 -1.26 -5.91
N TRP A 49 -24.24 -0.87 -5.65
CA TRP A 49 -24.74 0.51 -5.84
C TRP A 49 -23.93 1.60 -5.11
N ASN A 50 -23.23 1.24 -4.02
CA ASN A 50 -22.40 2.13 -3.22
C ASN A 50 -20.89 1.99 -3.50
N GLN A 51 -20.53 1.21 -4.52
CA GLN A 51 -19.14 0.97 -4.91
C GLN A 51 -18.88 1.65 -6.26
N SER A 52 -17.66 2.17 -6.40
CA SER A 52 -17.21 2.80 -7.63
C SER A 52 -15.80 2.34 -7.97
N VAL A 53 -15.49 2.38 -9.25
CA VAL A 53 -14.12 2.15 -9.71
C VAL A 53 -13.21 3.16 -9.02
N SER A 54 -12.16 2.65 -8.38
CA SER A 54 -11.31 3.44 -7.48
C SER A 54 -10.16 4.17 -8.19
N CYS A 55 -10.19 4.21 -9.51
CA CYS A 55 -9.11 4.73 -10.34
C CYS A 55 -9.67 5.24 -11.68
N SER A 56 -8.86 5.96 -12.46
CA SER A 56 -9.34 6.66 -13.67
C SER A 56 -9.66 5.76 -14.88
N ARG A 57 -9.62 4.42 -14.73
CA ARG A 57 -9.93 3.48 -15.82
C ARG A 57 -11.44 3.27 -15.93
N VAL A 58 -11.94 3.33 -17.16
CA VAL A 58 -13.31 2.93 -17.50
C VAL A 58 -13.34 1.42 -17.76
N ALA A 59 -14.33 0.73 -17.20
CA ALA A 59 -14.50 -0.71 -17.43
C ALA A 59 -14.91 -0.99 -18.88
N ALA A 60 -14.24 -1.95 -19.52
CA ALA A 60 -14.61 -2.42 -20.85
C ALA A 60 -15.70 -3.50 -20.76
N PRO A 61 -16.45 -3.75 -21.85
CA PRO A 61 -17.38 -4.88 -21.89
C PRO A 61 -16.68 -6.21 -21.57
N GLY A 62 -17.20 -6.93 -20.57
CA GLY A 62 -16.65 -8.21 -20.11
C GLY A 62 -15.56 -8.12 -19.04
N ASP A 63 -15.11 -6.91 -18.67
CA ASP A 63 -14.23 -6.73 -17.52
C ASP A 63 -14.90 -7.25 -16.23
N LYS A 64 -14.08 -7.76 -15.32
CA LYS A 64 -14.46 -8.06 -13.93
C LYS A 64 -13.93 -6.98 -13.01
N PHE A 65 -14.58 -6.82 -11.87
CA PHE A 65 -14.14 -5.94 -10.80
C PHE A 65 -13.36 -6.74 -9.76
N VAL A 66 -12.04 -6.59 -9.79
CA VAL A 66 -11.16 -7.16 -8.77
C VAL A 66 -11.18 -6.24 -7.56
N VAL A 67 -11.55 -6.81 -6.42
CA VAL A 67 -11.60 -6.12 -5.13
C VAL A 67 -10.34 -6.45 -4.36
N VAL A 68 -9.54 -5.43 -4.08
CA VAL A 68 -8.31 -5.59 -3.30
C VAL A 68 -8.46 -4.92 -1.95
N ALA A 69 -8.31 -5.71 -0.89
CA ALA A 69 -8.18 -5.19 0.46
C ALA A 69 -6.72 -4.83 0.73
N TYR A 70 -6.48 -3.63 1.25
CA TYR A 70 -5.15 -3.15 1.61
C TYR A 70 -5.22 -2.24 2.84
N ARG A 71 -4.06 -1.86 3.38
CA ARG A 71 -3.96 -0.88 4.46
C ARG A 71 -3.32 0.41 3.97
N ALA A 72 -3.89 1.55 4.34
CA ALA A 72 -3.27 2.85 4.22
C ALA A 72 -3.44 3.62 5.52
N SER A 73 -2.33 4.14 6.07
CA SER A 73 -2.33 4.86 7.36
C SER A 73 -3.04 4.07 8.46
N ASN A 74 -2.74 2.77 8.53
CA ASN A 74 -3.34 1.78 9.44
C ASN A 74 -4.87 1.61 9.36
N LYS A 75 -5.52 2.14 8.31
CA LYS A 75 -6.95 1.93 8.06
C LYS A 75 -7.14 0.90 6.94
N PRO A 76 -8.12 -0.02 7.06
CA PRO A 76 -8.49 -0.89 5.96
C PRO A 76 -9.07 -0.05 4.83
N ARG A 77 -8.71 -0.40 3.60
CA ARG A 77 -9.16 0.25 2.37
C ARG A 77 -9.43 -0.84 1.34
N TRP A 78 -10.36 -0.53 0.44
CA TRP A 78 -10.72 -1.39 -0.67
C TRP A 78 -10.49 -0.64 -1.96
N LYS A 79 -9.96 -1.33 -2.96
CA LYS A 79 -9.81 -0.83 -4.31
C LYS A 79 -10.58 -1.72 -5.27
N PHE A 80 -11.41 -1.10 -6.10
CA PHE A 80 -12.22 -1.75 -7.12
C PHE A 80 -11.59 -1.45 -8.47
N ILE A 81 -10.97 -2.46 -9.09
CA ILE A 81 -10.19 -2.31 -10.32
C ILE A 81 -10.87 -3.12 -11.43
N PRO A 82 -11.34 -2.48 -12.52
CA PRO A 82 -11.82 -3.20 -13.69
C PRO A 82 -10.64 -3.78 -14.46
N MET A 83 -10.70 -5.07 -14.77
CA MET A 83 -9.71 -5.75 -15.58
C MET A 83 -10.28 -6.95 -16.33
N SER A 84 -9.59 -7.33 -17.39
CA SER A 84 -9.90 -8.54 -18.17
C SER A 84 -9.88 -9.78 -17.27
N PRO A 85 -10.82 -10.73 -17.44
CA PRO A 85 -10.84 -11.96 -16.67
C PRO A 85 -9.54 -12.78 -16.73
N LYS A 86 -8.79 -12.66 -17.85
CA LYS A 86 -7.52 -13.38 -18.05
C LYS A 86 -6.38 -12.83 -17.19
N ASP A 87 -6.45 -11.54 -16.85
CA ASP A 87 -5.42 -10.84 -16.09
C ASP A 87 -5.81 -10.73 -14.60
N ALA A 88 -7.04 -11.10 -14.25
CA ALA A 88 -7.56 -11.06 -12.89
C ALA A 88 -6.84 -12.10 -11.99
N PRO A 89 -6.14 -11.66 -10.93
CA PRO A 89 -5.58 -12.61 -9.98
C PRO A 89 -6.69 -13.36 -9.26
N ALA A 90 -6.42 -14.62 -8.90
CA ALA A 90 -7.36 -15.41 -8.13
C ALA A 90 -7.63 -14.78 -6.75
N PRO A 91 -8.83 -14.97 -6.17
CA PRO A 91 -9.08 -14.61 -4.78
C PRO A 91 -8.01 -15.16 -3.84
N LYS A 92 -7.70 -14.40 -2.78
CA LYS A 92 -6.63 -14.62 -1.80
C LYS A 92 -5.20 -14.46 -2.31
N SER A 93 -4.99 -14.13 -3.59
CA SER A 93 -3.66 -13.79 -4.10
C SER A 93 -3.09 -12.56 -3.38
N LYS A 94 -1.82 -12.64 -3.00
CA LYS A 94 -1.05 -11.47 -2.52
C LYS A 94 -0.66 -10.62 -3.72
N VAL A 95 -0.87 -9.32 -3.59
CA VAL A 95 -0.63 -8.35 -4.67
C VAL A 95 0.04 -7.09 -4.14
N LEU A 96 0.76 -6.40 -5.01
CA LEU A 96 1.06 -4.98 -4.83
C LEU A 96 0.07 -4.19 -5.67
N ILE A 97 -0.57 -3.22 -5.05
CA ILE A 97 -1.45 -2.27 -5.74
C ILE A 97 -0.88 -0.87 -5.64
N ASN A 98 -1.04 -0.08 -6.68
CA ASN A 98 -0.77 1.35 -6.58
C ASN A 98 -2.04 2.06 -6.08
N ALA A 99 -1.96 2.81 -4.99
CA ALA A 99 -3.10 3.52 -4.41
C ALA A 99 -3.61 4.65 -5.32
N ASN A 100 -2.75 5.19 -6.19
CA ASN A 100 -3.03 6.35 -7.05
C ASN A 100 -3.46 5.95 -8.48
N THR A 101 -3.07 4.76 -8.96
CA THR A 101 -3.38 4.29 -10.33
C THR A 101 -4.25 3.02 -10.33
N CYS A 102 -4.57 2.42 -11.47
CA CYS A 102 -5.25 1.11 -11.52
C CYS A 102 -4.29 -0.08 -11.49
N GLU A 103 -2.99 0.17 -11.26
CA GLU A 103 -1.98 -0.87 -11.39
C GLU A 103 -2.05 -1.88 -10.25
N LEU A 104 -1.92 -3.14 -10.64
CA LEU A 104 -1.91 -4.29 -9.78
C LEU A 104 -0.89 -5.28 -10.33
N VAL A 105 -0.04 -5.80 -9.44
CA VAL A 105 0.90 -6.87 -9.78
C VAL A 105 0.86 -7.95 -8.73
N LEU A 106 1.10 -9.20 -9.13
CA LEU A 106 1.26 -10.31 -8.20
C LEU A 106 2.49 -10.07 -7.32
N ASN A 107 2.33 -10.31 -6.02
CA ASN A 107 3.41 -10.27 -5.05
C ASN A 107 3.73 -11.69 -4.63
N ALA A 108 4.79 -12.25 -5.21
CA ALA A 108 5.29 -13.59 -4.90
C ALA A 108 5.72 -13.71 -3.43
#